data_AF-A0A2W4KZ84-F1
#
_entry.id   AF-A0A2W4KZ84-F1
#
_cell.length_a   1.000
_cell.length_b   1.000
_cell.length_c   1.000
_cell.angle_alpha   90.00
_cell.angle_beta   90.00
_cell.angle_gamma   90.00
#
_symmetry.space_group_name_H-M   'P 1'
#
loop_
_entity.id
_entity.type
_entity.pdbx_description
1 polymer ?
#
loop_
_entity_poly.entity_id
_entity_poly.type
_entity_poly.pdbx_seq_one_letter_code
_entity_poly.pdbx_strand_id
1 'polypeptide(L)'
;MERASMRTAFGALDRFASPAGEARGLPGGGLAHSLVEELFSGSAEQRARAATRIEAVLGLEAVEPLCEALTVETGAEVLAAICASLGRLGAEEAYDFLRPHLAAEEPSVRAAAIEACLRLVRTEPDRSWLVELGLGDASAPVRRRTFLAAAALPGFELLPLALRCRTDGDPHVRRLAYVALASESDPAVARRALEALSDPDEGVRRAVGPLLSRRFGVDGAASASSSSARSQPGSAPETLAKAPDGAGPVVAAAARTTQEPGIPFEEIELVLMTSLRGATLADLVERLDRGEAEVARVVERYLAEGRLVLRGSRLYLP
;
A
#
# COMPACT_ATOMS: atom_id res chain seq x y z
N MET A 1 7.35 -44.37 -10.29
CA MET A 1 7.64 -44.82 -8.91
C MET A 1 8.85 -44.03 -8.47
N GLU A 2 8.67 -42.81 -7.95
CA GLU A 2 9.79 -42.06 -7.38
C GLU A 2 9.26 -41.01 -6.39
N ARG A 3 9.36 -41.37 -5.12
CA ARG A 3 9.16 -40.50 -3.96
C ARG A 3 10.41 -39.63 -3.84
N ALA A 4 10.41 -38.46 -4.45
CA ALA A 4 11.41 -37.42 -4.16
C ALA A 4 10.99 -36.67 -2.87
N SER A 5 11.31 -37.31 -1.75
CA SER A 5 11.80 -36.72 -0.50
C SER A 5 11.14 -35.44 0.04
N MET A 6 10.14 -35.67 0.90
CA MET A 6 9.66 -34.81 2.01
C MET A 6 10.79 -34.47 3.01
N ARG A 7 11.89 -33.82 2.58
CA ARG A 7 13.09 -33.63 3.41
C ARG A 7 13.33 -32.21 3.92
N THR A 8 12.38 -31.29 3.76
CA THR A 8 12.54 -29.89 4.19
C THR A 8 11.67 -29.50 5.39
N ALA A 9 10.39 -29.88 5.43
CA ALA A 9 9.49 -29.48 6.52
C ALA A 9 9.95 -29.92 7.93
N PHE A 10 10.57 -31.10 8.07
CA PHE A 10 10.99 -31.61 9.39
C PHE A 10 12.26 -30.95 9.95
N GLY A 11 13.18 -30.45 9.11
CA GLY A 11 14.43 -29.84 9.59
C GLY A 11 14.23 -28.48 10.30
N ALA A 12 13.22 -27.72 9.87
CA ALA A 12 12.79 -26.50 10.55
C ALA A 12 12.02 -26.83 11.85
N LEU A 13 11.13 -27.83 11.82
CA LEU A 13 10.32 -28.22 12.98
C LEU A 13 11.14 -28.88 14.11
N ASP A 14 12.19 -29.64 13.78
CA ASP A 14 13.05 -30.32 14.76
C ASP A 14 13.83 -29.34 15.66
N ARG A 15 14.06 -28.10 15.22
CA ARG A 15 14.67 -27.04 16.05
C ARG A 15 13.72 -26.40 17.06
N PHE A 16 12.41 -26.49 16.81
CA PHE A 16 11.37 -26.03 17.74
C PHE A 16 10.85 -27.14 18.65
N ALA A 17 11.25 -28.39 18.39
CA ALA A 17 11.00 -29.52 19.28
C ALA A 17 12.07 -29.59 20.39
N SER A 18 11.78 -29.03 21.58
CA SER A 18 12.61 -29.35 22.75
C SER A 18 12.59 -30.86 23.02
N PRO A 19 13.73 -31.47 23.41
CA PRO A 19 13.76 -32.86 23.82
C PRO A 19 12.88 -33.01 25.07
N ALA A 20 12.06 -34.06 25.08
CA ALA A 20 11.14 -34.38 26.15
C ALA A 20 11.79 -34.28 27.54
N GLY A 21 11.35 -33.30 28.34
CA GLY A 21 11.78 -33.13 29.72
C GLY A 21 11.61 -31.68 30.17
N GLU A 22 10.60 -31.43 31.01
CA GLU A 22 10.29 -30.16 31.70
C GLU A 22 9.43 -29.15 30.92
N ALA A 23 8.14 -29.47 30.93
CA ALA A 23 7.07 -28.51 30.72
C ALA A 23 7.11 -27.39 31.78
N ARG A 24 7.74 -26.26 31.43
CA ARG A 24 7.36 -24.93 31.90
C ARG A 24 7.02 -24.10 30.67
N GLY A 25 5.73 -24.09 30.33
CA GLY A 25 5.19 -23.46 29.13
C GLY A 25 5.52 -21.98 29.05
N LEU A 26 6.34 -21.62 28.06
CA LEU A 26 6.22 -20.35 27.37
C LEU A 26 5.13 -20.52 26.29
N PRO A 27 4.15 -19.61 26.20
CA PRO A 27 3.02 -19.74 25.26
C PRO A 27 3.40 -19.64 23.76
N GLY A 28 4.68 -19.44 23.42
CA GLY A 28 5.15 -19.21 22.05
C GLY A 28 5.52 -20.47 21.25
N GLY A 29 6.00 -21.55 21.89
CA GLY A 29 6.57 -22.71 21.19
C GLY A 29 5.56 -23.48 20.33
N GLY A 30 4.33 -23.67 20.82
CA GLY A 30 3.27 -24.33 20.06
C GLY A 30 2.74 -23.51 18.89
N LEU A 31 2.69 -22.18 19.04
CA LEU A 31 2.26 -21.27 17.98
C LEU A 31 3.30 -21.17 16.87
N ALA A 32 4.59 -21.11 17.21
CA ALA A 32 5.66 -21.11 16.23
C ALA A 32 5.64 -22.38 15.38
N HIS A 33 5.55 -23.55 16.02
CA HIS A 33 5.46 -24.84 15.33
C HIS A 33 4.23 -24.92 14.41
N SER A 34 3.05 -24.54 14.91
CA SER A 34 1.82 -24.54 14.12
C SER A 34 1.89 -23.61 12.91
N LEU A 35 2.53 -22.43 13.02
CA LEU A 35 2.67 -21.51 11.90
C LEU A 35 3.65 -22.01 10.84
N VAL A 36 4.76 -22.63 11.27
CA VAL A 36 5.68 -23.28 10.34
C VAL A 36 4.98 -24.44 9.63
N GLU A 37 4.24 -25.28 10.36
CA GLU A 37 3.46 -26.36 9.74
C GLU A 37 2.42 -25.84 8.75
N GLU A 38 1.67 -24.80 9.12
CA GLU A 38 0.67 -24.16 8.26
C GLU A 38 1.30 -23.57 6.99
N LEU A 39 2.52 -23.04 7.06
CA LEU A 39 3.27 -22.50 5.92
C LEU A 39 3.53 -23.54 4.82
N PHE A 40 3.69 -24.82 5.17
CA PHE A 40 3.98 -25.87 4.19
C PHE A 40 2.76 -26.73 3.83
N SER A 41 1.86 -26.96 4.78
CA SER A 41 0.80 -27.97 4.66
C SER A 41 -0.62 -27.40 4.57
N GLY A 42 -0.80 -26.10 4.81
CA GLY A 42 -2.10 -25.45 4.74
C GLY A 42 -2.63 -25.25 3.31
N SER A 43 -3.88 -24.83 3.21
CA SER A 43 -4.43 -24.27 1.96
C SER A 43 -3.62 -23.06 1.50
N ALA A 44 -3.73 -22.64 0.23
CA ALA A 44 -3.04 -21.44 -0.24
C ALA A 44 -3.30 -20.21 0.64
N GLU A 45 -4.54 -20.02 1.07
CA GLU A 45 -4.93 -18.93 1.97
C GLU A 45 -4.30 -19.06 3.37
N GLN A 46 -4.25 -20.28 3.91
CA GLN A 46 -3.58 -20.58 5.18
C GLN A 46 -2.08 -20.34 5.10
N ARG A 47 -1.42 -20.80 4.02
CA ARG A 47 0.01 -20.59 3.79
C ARG A 47 0.35 -19.09 3.66
N ALA A 48 -0.46 -18.33 2.93
CA ALA A 48 -0.30 -16.88 2.84
C ALA A 48 -0.49 -16.19 4.22
N ARG A 49 -1.50 -16.61 4.99
CA ARG A 49 -1.71 -16.13 6.37
C ARG A 49 -0.54 -16.48 7.30
N ALA A 50 -0.01 -17.69 7.20
CA ALA A 50 1.16 -18.12 7.96
C ALA A 50 2.36 -17.25 7.60
N ALA A 51 2.66 -17.09 6.31
CA ALA A 51 3.76 -16.25 5.83
C ALA A 51 3.66 -14.78 6.28
N THR A 52 2.44 -14.22 6.38
CA THR A 52 2.26 -12.83 6.84
C THR A 52 2.40 -12.67 8.35
N ARG A 53 2.16 -13.73 9.14
CA ARG A 53 2.15 -13.67 10.61
C ARG A 53 3.41 -14.23 11.27
N ILE A 54 4.16 -15.08 10.58
CA ILE A 54 5.30 -15.80 11.13
C ILE A 54 6.38 -14.86 11.68
N GLU A 55 6.58 -13.69 11.04
CA GLU A 55 7.48 -12.62 11.52
C GLU A 55 7.14 -12.19 12.96
N ALA A 56 5.84 -12.00 13.28
CA ALA A 56 5.42 -11.50 14.58
C ALA A 56 5.64 -12.52 15.71
N VAL A 57 5.79 -13.81 15.39
CA VAL A 57 5.95 -14.89 16.37
C VAL A 57 7.39 -15.36 16.46
N LEU A 58 8.09 -15.49 15.33
CA LEU A 58 9.45 -16.04 15.26
C LEU A 58 10.53 -14.96 15.06
N GLY A 59 10.17 -13.74 14.64
CA GLY A 59 11.15 -12.72 14.28
C GLY A 59 12.12 -13.24 13.21
N LEU A 60 13.43 -13.03 13.42
CA LEU A 60 14.46 -13.49 12.49
C LEU A 60 14.56 -15.01 12.35
N GLU A 61 14.04 -15.80 13.31
CA GLU A 61 13.98 -17.26 13.19
C GLU A 61 13.01 -17.72 12.08
N ALA A 62 12.15 -16.82 11.58
CA ALA A 62 11.28 -17.10 10.44
C ALA A 62 12.02 -17.13 9.08
N VAL A 63 13.23 -16.57 8.99
CA VAL A 63 13.94 -16.39 7.71
C VAL A 63 14.16 -17.73 7.01
N GLU A 64 14.68 -18.72 7.73
CA GLU A 64 14.98 -20.03 7.13
C GLU A 64 13.71 -20.80 6.70
N PRO A 65 12.66 -20.94 7.54
CA PRO A 65 11.38 -21.53 7.10
C PRO A 65 10.77 -20.82 5.90
N LEU A 66 10.85 -19.49 5.84
CA LEU A 66 10.33 -18.70 4.71
C LEU A 66 11.16 -18.93 3.44
N CYS A 67 12.48 -18.98 3.54
CA CYS A 67 13.36 -19.30 2.40
C CYS A 67 13.09 -20.72 1.89
N GLU A 68 12.95 -21.71 2.78
CA GLU A 68 12.59 -23.07 2.41
C GLU A 68 11.21 -23.12 1.72
N ALA A 69 10.20 -22.47 2.30
CA ALA A 69 8.86 -22.40 1.70
C ALA A 69 8.89 -21.76 0.30
N LEU A 70 9.71 -20.71 0.12
CA LEU A 70 9.86 -20.04 -1.18
C LEU A 70 10.36 -20.99 -2.28
N THR A 71 11.20 -21.98 -1.95
CA THR A 71 11.74 -22.92 -2.95
C THR A 71 10.73 -23.95 -3.46
N VAL A 72 9.68 -24.23 -2.69
CA VAL A 72 8.68 -25.26 -3.03
C VAL A 72 7.32 -24.68 -3.41
N GLU A 73 7.11 -23.38 -3.15
CA GLU A 73 5.84 -22.71 -3.39
C GLU A 73 5.57 -22.43 -4.88
N THR A 74 4.32 -22.58 -5.29
CA THR A 74 3.85 -22.33 -6.66
C THR A 74 2.70 -21.32 -6.72
N GLY A 75 1.96 -21.12 -5.62
CA GLY A 75 0.85 -20.18 -5.54
C GLY A 75 1.34 -18.74 -5.46
N ALA A 76 0.97 -17.92 -6.45
CA ALA A 76 1.48 -16.56 -6.57
C ALA A 76 1.15 -15.66 -5.37
N GLU A 77 -0.05 -15.80 -4.78
CA GLU A 77 -0.43 -15.08 -3.57
C GLU A 77 0.48 -15.41 -2.38
N VAL A 78 0.83 -16.70 -2.23
CA VAL A 78 1.71 -17.17 -1.16
C VAL A 78 3.15 -16.73 -1.41
N LEU A 79 3.65 -16.83 -2.65
CA LEU A 79 4.96 -16.32 -3.04
C LEU A 79 5.11 -14.83 -2.72
N ALA A 80 4.11 -14.02 -3.08
CA ALA A 80 4.11 -12.60 -2.78
C ALA A 80 4.12 -12.35 -1.27
N ALA A 81 3.36 -13.11 -0.48
CA ALA A 81 3.35 -13.03 0.98
C ALA A 81 4.70 -13.39 1.60
N ILE A 82 5.34 -14.48 1.16
CA ILE A 82 6.67 -14.92 1.60
C ILE A 82 7.71 -13.85 1.26
N CYS A 83 7.74 -13.36 0.01
CA CYS A 83 8.65 -12.30 -0.42
C CYS A 83 8.52 -11.05 0.45
N ALA A 84 7.27 -10.60 0.68
CA ALA A 84 7.00 -9.44 1.50
C ALA A 84 7.46 -9.64 2.96
N SER A 85 7.32 -10.85 3.51
CA SER A 85 7.78 -11.18 4.86
C SER A 85 9.30 -11.16 4.98
N LEU A 86 10.01 -11.81 4.04
CA LEU A 86 11.48 -11.77 3.99
C LEU A 86 12.01 -10.34 3.86
N GLY A 87 11.36 -9.51 3.04
CA GLY A 87 11.71 -8.09 2.94
C GLY A 87 11.51 -7.29 4.22
N ARG A 88 10.50 -7.61 5.04
CA ARG A 88 10.28 -6.95 6.35
C ARG A 88 11.28 -7.40 7.40
N LEU A 89 11.61 -8.68 7.41
CA LEU A 89 12.63 -9.26 8.29
C LEU A 89 14.01 -8.64 8.06
N GLY A 90 14.31 -8.23 6.82
CA GLY A 90 15.53 -7.48 6.52
C GLY A 90 16.80 -8.34 6.52
N ALA A 91 16.67 -9.66 6.49
CA ALA A 91 17.79 -10.60 6.46
C ALA A 91 18.42 -10.66 5.06
N GLU A 92 19.64 -10.14 4.92
CA GLU A 92 20.32 -9.99 3.64
C GLU A 92 20.57 -11.35 2.95
N GLU A 93 20.70 -12.43 3.74
CA GLU A 93 20.86 -13.81 3.28
C GLU A 93 19.65 -14.30 2.45
N ALA A 94 18.47 -13.69 2.62
CA ALA A 94 17.29 -14.01 1.83
C ALA A 94 17.36 -13.50 0.38
N TYR A 95 18.32 -12.63 0.05
CA TYR A 95 18.42 -12.01 -1.28
C TYR A 95 18.56 -13.04 -2.40
N ASP A 96 19.42 -14.04 -2.24
CA ASP A 96 19.64 -15.07 -3.28
C ASP A 96 18.40 -15.94 -3.50
N PHE A 97 17.57 -16.14 -2.47
CA PHE A 97 16.29 -16.83 -2.58
C PHE A 97 15.21 -15.98 -3.26
N LEU A 98 15.23 -14.65 -3.06
CA LEU A 98 14.27 -13.72 -3.67
C LEU A 98 14.58 -13.42 -5.14
N ARG A 99 15.85 -13.42 -5.54
CA ARG A 99 16.31 -13.01 -6.87
C ARG A 99 15.57 -13.70 -8.04
N PRO A 100 15.26 -15.01 -8.02
CA PRO A 100 14.50 -15.65 -9.11
C PRO A 100 13.10 -15.06 -9.31
N HIS A 101 12.48 -14.53 -8.25
CA HIS A 101 11.11 -14.02 -8.28
C HIS A 101 10.99 -12.62 -8.90
N LEU A 102 12.11 -11.94 -9.16
CA LEU A 102 12.13 -10.69 -9.93
C LEU A 102 11.62 -10.89 -11.37
N ALA A 103 11.70 -12.10 -11.90
CA ALA A 103 11.23 -12.48 -13.23
C ALA A 103 9.98 -13.38 -13.20
N ALA A 104 9.24 -13.42 -12.09
CA ALA A 104 8.02 -14.21 -11.96
C ALA A 104 6.96 -13.78 -12.99
N GLU A 105 6.15 -14.74 -13.47
CA GLU A 105 5.07 -14.46 -14.42
C GLU A 105 4.02 -13.50 -13.82
N GLU A 106 3.66 -13.74 -12.56
CA GLU A 106 2.65 -12.94 -11.87
C GLU A 106 3.22 -11.58 -11.39
N PRO A 107 2.61 -10.46 -11.79
CA PRO A 107 3.07 -9.12 -11.38
C PRO A 107 3.09 -8.89 -9.87
N SER A 108 2.18 -9.50 -9.11
CA SER A 108 2.15 -9.36 -7.64
C SER A 108 3.42 -9.94 -6.99
N VAL A 109 3.92 -11.06 -7.52
CA VAL A 109 5.17 -11.70 -7.07
C VAL A 109 6.37 -10.84 -7.43
N ARG A 110 6.44 -10.33 -8.67
CA ARG A 110 7.54 -9.42 -9.07
C ARG A 110 7.59 -8.17 -8.21
N ALA A 111 6.44 -7.55 -7.95
CA ALA A 111 6.34 -6.36 -7.11
C ALA A 111 6.84 -6.63 -5.68
N ALA A 112 6.42 -7.74 -5.09
CA ALA A 112 6.86 -8.14 -3.74
C ALA A 112 8.36 -8.47 -3.70
N ALA A 113 8.88 -9.16 -4.71
CA ALA A 113 10.30 -9.50 -4.81
C ALA A 113 11.17 -8.25 -4.99
N ILE A 114 10.81 -7.33 -5.88
CA ILE A 114 11.55 -6.07 -6.09
C ILE A 114 11.60 -5.26 -4.79
N GLU A 115 10.45 -5.10 -4.13
CA GLU A 115 10.39 -4.37 -2.87
C GLU A 115 11.23 -5.03 -1.77
N ALA A 116 11.13 -6.36 -1.63
CA ALA A 116 11.93 -7.11 -0.67
C ALA A 116 13.42 -6.92 -0.94
N CYS A 117 13.87 -7.13 -2.19
CA CYS A 117 15.25 -6.92 -2.60
C CYS A 117 15.74 -5.49 -2.34
N LEU A 118 14.94 -4.46 -2.63
CA LEU A 118 15.30 -3.07 -2.31
C LEU A 118 15.53 -2.85 -0.80
N ARG A 119 14.79 -3.56 0.06
CA ARG A 119 15.00 -3.52 1.51
C ARG A 119 16.22 -4.30 1.99
N LEU A 120 16.70 -5.28 1.24
CA LEU A 120 17.87 -6.07 1.61
C LEU A 120 19.16 -5.43 1.10
N VAL A 121 19.14 -4.83 -0.09
CA VAL A 121 20.32 -4.26 -0.73
C VAL A 121 20.75 -2.94 -0.10
N ARG A 122 22.08 -2.78 0.08
CA ARG A 122 22.71 -1.60 0.71
C ARG A 122 23.55 -0.76 -0.26
N THR A 123 23.87 -1.31 -1.42
CA THR A 123 24.71 -0.72 -2.47
C THR A 123 23.87 0.08 -3.45
N GLU A 124 24.27 1.32 -3.74
CA GLU A 124 23.55 2.19 -4.70
C GLU A 124 23.47 1.65 -6.13
N PRO A 125 24.49 1.00 -6.70
CA PRO A 125 24.37 0.39 -8.02
C PRO A 125 23.25 -0.66 -8.10
N ASP A 126 23.15 -1.51 -7.08
CA ASP A 126 22.16 -2.59 -7.04
C ASP A 126 20.76 -2.05 -6.76
N ARG A 127 20.63 -1.03 -5.89
CA ARG A 127 19.36 -0.29 -5.69
C ARG A 127 18.88 0.35 -6.97
N SER A 128 19.77 1.06 -7.67
CA SER A 128 19.44 1.72 -8.93
C SER A 128 18.99 0.70 -9.98
N TRP A 129 19.70 -0.42 -10.11
CA TRP A 129 19.31 -1.50 -11.00
C TRP A 129 17.92 -2.07 -10.69
N LEU A 130 17.62 -2.37 -9.41
CA LEU A 130 16.30 -2.86 -8.98
C LEU A 130 15.18 -1.84 -9.24
N VAL A 131 15.45 -0.55 -9.03
CA VAL A 131 14.50 0.53 -9.31
C VAL A 131 14.23 0.64 -10.81
N GLU A 132 15.27 0.62 -11.65
CA GLU A 132 15.11 0.66 -13.10
C GLU A 132 14.37 -0.58 -13.62
N LEU A 133 14.68 -1.76 -13.08
CA LEU A 133 13.98 -3.01 -13.40
C LEU A 133 12.47 -2.88 -13.12
N GLY A 134 12.11 -2.42 -11.92
CA GLY A 134 10.70 -2.34 -11.52
C GLY A 134 9.93 -1.20 -12.17
N LEU A 135 10.56 -0.06 -12.44
CA LEU A 135 9.94 1.05 -13.17
C LEU A 135 9.83 0.77 -14.68
N GLY A 136 10.62 -0.16 -15.21
CA GLY A 136 10.50 -0.66 -16.59
C GLY A 136 9.45 -1.75 -16.77
N ASP A 137 8.77 -2.21 -15.71
CA ASP A 137 7.81 -3.31 -15.80
C ASP A 137 6.54 -2.91 -16.59
N ALA A 138 6.01 -3.85 -17.38
CA ALA A 138 4.78 -3.66 -18.13
C ALA A 138 3.56 -3.40 -17.21
N SER A 139 3.56 -4.00 -16.02
CA SER A 139 2.49 -3.89 -15.04
C SER A 139 2.59 -2.61 -14.21
N ALA A 140 1.56 -1.77 -14.29
CA ALA A 140 1.45 -0.55 -13.49
C ALA A 140 1.53 -0.80 -11.97
N PRO A 141 0.89 -1.85 -11.40
CA PRO A 141 1.11 -2.24 -10.01
C PRO A 141 2.58 -2.43 -9.61
N VAL A 142 3.41 -3.02 -10.47
CA VAL A 142 4.84 -3.21 -10.21
C VAL A 142 5.55 -1.86 -10.18
N ARG A 143 5.38 -1.05 -11.23
CA ARG A 143 5.98 0.30 -11.31
C ARG A 143 5.61 1.16 -10.10
N ARG A 144 4.33 1.16 -9.72
CA ARG A 144 3.81 1.86 -8.54
C ARG A 144 4.49 1.38 -7.26
N ARG A 145 4.61 0.06 -7.08
CA ARG A 145 5.23 -0.52 -5.90
C ARG A 145 6.72 -0.19 -5.80
N THR A 146 7.42 -0.24 -6.92
CA THR A 146 8.84 0.12 -7.02
C THR A 146 9.07 1.58 -6.69
N PHE A 147 8.24 2.50 -7.21
CA PHE A 147 8.36 3.92 -6.87
C PHE A 147 8.21 4.16 -5.35
N LEU A 148 7.19 3.55 -4.73
CA LEU A 148 6.99 3.65 -3.28
C LEU A 148 8.14 3.03 -2.49
N ALA A 149 8.66 1.90 -2.94
CA ALA A 149 9.80 1.24 -2.30
C ALA A 149 11.06 2.12 -2.37
N ALA A 150 11.36 2.69 -3.54
CA ALA A 150 12.46 3.64 -3.72
C ALA A 150 12.30 4.86 -2.82
N ALA A 151 11.08 5.40 -2.70
CA ALA A 151 10.80 6.56 -1.86
C ALA A 151 10.98 6.29 -0.36
N ALA A 152 10.88 5.03 0.05
CA ALA A 152 11.12 4.60 1.43
C ALA A 152 12.61 4.34 1.72
N LEU A 153 13.47 4.27 0.70
CA LEU A 153 14.90 4.02 0.89
C LEU A 153 15.61 5.25 1.48
N PRO A 154 16.35 5.10 2.59
CA PRO A 154 17.15 6.18 3.13
C PRO A 154 18.21 6.65 2.13
N GLY A 155 18.22 7.95 1.84
CA GLY A 155 19.22 8.60 0.99
C GLY A 155 19.03 8.40 -0.51
N PHE A 156 17.97 7.73 -0.96
CA PHE A 156 17.72 7.49 -2.37
C PHE A 156 17.18 8.76 -3.07
N GLU A 157 17.77 9.11 -4.21
CA GLU A 157 17.39 10.31 -4.96
C GLU A 157 16.13 10.07 -5.80
N LEU A 158 15.00 10.64 -5.39
CA LEU A 158 13.72 10.45 -6.08
C LEU A 158 13.50 11.36 -7.29
N LEU A 159 14.18 12.52 -7.34
CA LEU A 159 13.89 13.54 -8.34
C LEU A 159 13.99 13.02 -9.79
N PRO A 160 15.03 12.27 -10.20
CA PRO A 160 15.09 11.69 -11.53
C PRO A 160 13.91 10.75 -11.83
N LEU A 161 13.49 9.95 -10.86
CA LEU A 161 12.36 9.05 -11.00
C LEU A 161 11.04 9.82 -11.15
N ALA A 162 10.83 10.84 -10.32
CA ALA A 162 9.63 11.65 -10.33
C ALA A 162 9.48 12.41 -11.67
N LEU A 163 10.57 12.97 -12.20
CA LEU A 163 10.55 13.64 -13.50
C LEU A 163 10.22 12.69 -14.67
N ARG A 164 10.60 11.42 -14.57
CA ARG A 164 10.27 10.38 -15.56
C ARG A 164 8.84 9.87 -15.41
N CYS A 165 8.43 9.53 -14.19
CA CYS A 165 7.13 8.92 -13.90
C CYS A 165 5.94 9.87 -14.03
N ARG A 166 6.16 11.19 -14.14
CA ARG A 166 5.07 12.17 -14.39
C ARG A 166 4.37 11.96 -15.75
N THR A 167 5.00 11.26 -16.69
CA THR A 167 4.42 10.92 -18.01
C THR A 167 4.05 9.43 -18.11
N ASP A 168 3.97 8.70 -17.00
CA ASP A 168 3.57 7.29 -17.00
C ASP A 168 2.13 7.11 -17.53
N GLY A 169 1.87 6.00 -18.22
CA GLY A 169 0.53 5.68 -18.72
C GLY A 169 -0.49 5.48 -17.60
N ASP A 170 -0.04 5.03 -16.42
CA ASP A 170 -0.91 4.80 -15.27
C ASP A 170 -1.06 6.06 -14.38
N PRO A 171 -2.29 6.48 -14.06
CA PRO A 171 -2.53 7.66 -13.25
C PRO A 171 -2.02 7.53 -11.81
N HIS A 172 -1.99 6.34 -11.22
CA HIS A 172 -1.46 6.17 -9.87
C HIS A 172 0.05 6.37 -9.82
N VAL A 173 0.78 5.96 -10.86
CA VAL A 173 2.22 6.23 -10.98
C VAL A 173 2.48 7.73 -11.19
N ARG A 174 1.73 8.39 -12.08
CA ARG A 174 1.82 9.86 -12.26
C ARG A 174 1.51 10.61 -10.97
N ARG A 175 0.50 10.18 -10.22
CA ARG A 175 0.14 10.74 -8.91
C ARG A 175 1.33 10.72 -7.95
N LEU A 176 2.02 9.58 -7.82
CA LEU A 176 3.19 9.45 -6.96
C LEU A 176 4.32 10.37 -7.41
N ALA A 177 4.57 10.46 -8.71
CA ALA A 177 5.56 11.35 -9.29
C ALA A 177 5.30 12.82 -8.93
N TYR A 178 4.05 13.29 -9.11
CA TYR A 178 3.71 14.67 -8.79
C TYR A 178 3.70 14.97 -7.28
N VAL A 179 3.32 14.01 -6.44
CA VAL A 179 3.44 14.15 -4.98
C VAL A 179 4.91 14.29 -4.56
N ALA A 180 5.81 13.48 -5.15
CA ALA A 180 7.24 13.59 -4.91
C ALA A 180 7.77 14.97 -5.35
N LEU A 181 7.44 15.41 -6.57
CA LEU A 181 7.82 16.74 -7.07
C LEU A 181 7.30 17.86 -6.16
N ALA A 182 6.03 17.82 -5.74
CA ALA A 182 5.46 18.84 -4.87
C ALA A 182 6.12 18.90 -3.48
N SER A 183 6.70 17.78 -3.03
CA SER A 183 7.39 17.64 -1.75
C SER A 183 8.87 18.06 -1.81
N GLU A 184 9.39 18.41 -2.99
CA GLU A 184 10.78 18.83 -3.15
C GLU A 184 11.08 20.13 -2.40
N SER A 185 12.28 20.18 -1.80
CA SER A 185 12.70 21.33 -1.02
C SER A 185 12.93 22.57 -1.88
N ASP A 186 13.45 22.40 -3.10
CA ASP A 186 13.62 23.48 -4.07
C ASP A 186 12.25 23.92 -4.65
N PRO A 187 11.82 25.19 -4.43
CA PRO A 187 10.58 25.71 -4.99
C PRO A 187 10.52 25.69 -6.52
N ALA A 188 11.66 25.83 -7.20
CA ALA A 188 11.73 25.80 -8.66
C ALA A 188 11.41 24.40 -9.21
N VAL A 189 11.88 23.36 -8.52
CA VAL A 189 11.56 21.96 -8.85
C VAL A 189 10.11 21.67 -8.49
N ALA A 190 9.66 22.07 -7.30
CA ALA A 190 8.29 21.82 -6.85
C ALA A 190 7.22 22.45 -7.74
N ARG A 191 7.52 23.56 -8.43
CA ARG A 191 6.63 24.15 -9.44
C ARG A 191 6.30 23.21 -10.60
N ARG A 192 7.11 22.19 -10.88
CA ARG A 192 6.80 21.18 -11.90
C ARG A 192 5.54 20.39 -11.55
N ALA A 193 5.19 20.28 -10.27
CA ALA A 193 3.94 19.66 -9.85
C ALA A 193 2.68 20.46 -10.25
N LEU A 194 2.80 21.71 -10.71
CA LEU A 194 1.67 22.46 -11.28
C LEU A 194 1.09 21.80 -12.54
N GLU A 195 1.91 21.03 -13.28
CA GLU A 195 1.46 20.26 -14.45
C GLU A 195 0.34 19.27 -14.07
N ALA A 196 0.34 18.76 -12.84
CA ALA A 196 -0.68 17.85 -12.32
C ALA A 196 -2.09 18.44 -12.33
N LEU A 197 -2.24 19.77 -12.26
CA LEU A 197 -3.54 20.44 -12.26
C LEU A 197 -4.26 20.28 -13.61
N SER A 198 -3.52 19.97 -14.67
CA SER A 198 -4.04 19.69 -16.01
C SER A 198 -4.03 18.21 -16.36
N ASP A 199 -3.71 17.31 -15.41
CA ASP A 199 -3.71 15.87 -15.66
C ASP A 199 -5.13 15.40 -16.03
N PRO A 200 -5.30 14.51 -17.02
CA PRO A 200 -6.60 13.97 -17.37
C PRO A 200 -7.28 13.23 -16.21
N ASP A 201 -6.50 12.61 -15.32
CA ASP A 201 -7.02 11.86 -14.19
C ASP A 201 -7.36 12.78 -13.00
N GLU A 202 -8.57 12.63 -12.47
CA GLU A 202 -9.05 13.44 -11.35
C GLU A 202 -8.31 13.14 -10.04
N GLY A 203 -7.93 11.88 -9.81
CA GLY A 203 -7.17 11.46 -8.65
C GLY A 203 -5.78 12.11 -8.60
N VAL A 204 -5.13 12.28 -9.75
CA VAL A 204 -3.88 13.04 -9.87
C VAL A 204 -4.09 14.50 -9.51
N ARG A 205 -5.10 15.16 -10.09
CA ARG A 205 -5.40 16.58 -9.79
C ARG A 205 -5.67 16.81 -8.30
N ARG A 206 -6.52 15.96 -7.69
CA ARG A 206 -6.90 16.08 -6.27
C ARG A 206 -5.73 15.85 -5.31
N ALA A 207 -4.83 14.91 -5.61
CA ALA A 207 -3.73 14.59 -4.71
C ALA A 207 -2.72 15.74 -4.54
N VAL A 208 -2.54 16.56 -5.58
CA VAL A 208 -1.47 17.55 -5.65
C VAL A 208 -1.97 18.95 -5.26
N GLY A 209 -3.25 19.25 -5.47
CA GLY A 209 -3.86 20.55 -5.15
C GLY A 209 -3.58 21.05 -3.72
N PRO A 210 -3.81 20.24 -2.66
CA PRO A 210 -3.53 20.66 -1.28
C PRO A 210 -2.04 20.95 -1.01
N LEU A 211 -1.13 20.17 -1.61
CA LEU A 211 0.31 20.34 -1.45
C LEU A 211 0.78 21.66 -2.09
N LEU A 212 0.26 21.96 -3.28
CA LEU A 212 0.56 23.21 -3.98
C LEU A 212 -0.04 24.42 -3.26
N SER A 213 -1.26 24.30 -2.74
CA SER A 213 -1.94 25.38 -1.99
C SER A 213 -1.13 25.77 -0.75
N ARG A 214 -0.69 24.77 0.03
CA ARG A 214 0.17 24.98 1.20
C ARG A 214 1.51 25.64 0.85
N ARG A 215 2.09 25.28 -0.29
CA ARG A 215 3.45 25.69 -0.67
C ARG A 215 3.50 27.04 -1.40
N PHE A 216 2.49 27.34 -2.22
CA PHE A 216 2.49 28.48 -3.12
C PHE A 216 1.34 29.47 -2.87
N GLY A 217 0.45 29.20 -1.91
CA GLY A 217 -0.66 30.10 -1.59
C GLY A 217 -1.67 30.24 -2.74
N VAL A 218 -1.78 29.22 -3.59
CA VAL A 218 -2.80 29.19 -4.65
C VAL A 218 -4.10 28.66 -4.08
N ASP A 219 -5.11 29.52 -3.93
CA ASP A 219 -6.46 29.10 -3.57
C ASP A 219 -6.99 28.12 -4.65
N GLY A 220 -6.98 26.82 -4.33
CA GLY A 220 -7.39 25.73 -5.21
C GLY A 220 -8.87 25.72 -5.63
N ALA A 221 -9.62 26.78 -5.32
CA ALA A 221 -11.05 26.90 -5.63
C ALA A 221 -11.34 27.35 -7.08
N ALA A 222 -10.35 27.88 -7.83
CA ALA A 222 -10.63 28.51 -9.12
C ALA A 222 -10.42 27.61 -10.37
N SER A 223 -9.73 26.47 -10.27
CA SER A 223 -9.38 25.66 -11.46
C SER A 223 -10.07 24.30 -11.56
N ALA A 224 -10.73 23.82 -10.50
CA ALA A 224 -11.48 22.56 -10.54
C ALA A 224 -12.86 22.68 -11.22
N SER A 225 -13.37 23.91 -11.43
CA SER A 225 -14.74 24.14 -11.91
C SER A 225 -14.85 24.52 -13.40
N SER A 226 -13.75 24.66 -14.15
CA SER A 226 -13.81 25.18 -15.52
C SER A 226 -13.77 24.14 -16.65
N SER A 227 -13.68 22.84 -16.36
CA SER A 227 -13.71 21.80 -17.41
C SER A 227 -15.10 21.21 -17.71
N SER A 228 -16.15 21.60 -16.98
CA SER A 228 -17.54 21.23 -17.28
C SER A 228 -18.23 22.23 -18.22
N ALA A 229 -17.54 22.61 -19.29
CA ALA A 229 -18.11 23.40 -20.38
C ALA A 229 -17.67 22.79 -21.71
N ARG A 230 -18.43 21.78 -22.16
CA ARG A 230 -18.48 21.44 -23.58
C ARG A 230 -19.92 21.16 -24.01
N SER A 231 -20.44 22.12 -24.79
CA SER A 231 -21.37 21.96 -25.90
C SER A 231 -22.83 21.57 -25.61
N GLN A 232 -23.76 22.52 -25.74
CA GLN A 232 -24.79 22.49 -26.79
C GLN A 232 -25.18 23.92 -27.24
N PRO A 233 -25.52 24.13 -28.53
CA PRO A 233 -25.92 25.42 -29.08
C PRO A 233 -27.46 25.59 -29.15
N GLY A 234 -27.92 26.85 -29.05
CA GLY A 234 -29.05 27.36 -29.86
C GLY A 234 -30.49 27.27 -29.32
N SER A 235 -31.08 28.47 -29.15
CA SER A 235 -32.50 28.85 -29.28
C SER A 235 -33.50 28.68 -28.11
N ALA A 236 -33.67 29.82 -27.40
CA ALA A 236 -34.91 30.56 -27.07
C ALA A 236 -36.10 29.93 -26.28
N PRO A 237 -36.88 30.75 -25.54
CA PRO A 237 -37.71 30.33 -24.40
C PRO A 237 -39.23 30.36 -24.69
N GLU A 238 -40.04 30.11 -23.65
CA GLU A 238 -41.54 30.14 -23.52
C GLU A 238 -42.16 28.72 -23.47
N THR A 239 -43.09 28.33 -22.57
CA THR A 239 -44.10 29.06 -21.79
C THR A 239 -44.65 28.19 -20.63
N LEU A 240 -45.26 28.86 -19.64
CA LEU A 240 -46.17 28.35 -18.60
C LEU A 240 -47.20 27.31 -19.11
N ALA A 241 -47.51 26.27 -18.31
CA ALA A 241 -48.86 26.02 -17.78
C ALA A 241 -48.98 24.71 -16.94
N LYS A 242 -49.47 24.89 -15.70
CA LYS A 242 -50.40 24.06 -14.90
C LYS A 242 -50.29 22.53 -14.82
N ALA A 243 -50.18 22.06 -13.57
CA ALA A 243 -50.63 20.76 -13.07
C ALA A 243 -52.17 20.62 -13.09
N PRO A 244 -52.69 19.39 -12.89
CA PRO A 244 -53.32 19.13 -11.59
C PRO A 244 -53.06 17.72 -10.99
N ASP A 245 -52.98 17.73 -9.65
CA ASP A 245 -53.50 16.83 -8.62
C ASP A 245 -53.68 15.31 -8.85
N GLY A 246 -53.09 14.54 -7.92
CA GLY A 246 -53.88 13.62 -7.09
C GLY A 246 -53.46 12.15 -7.07
N ALA A 247 -52.60 11.77 -6.11
CA ALA A 247 -52.69 10.50 -5.36
C ALA A 247 -51.70 10.53 -4.17
N GLY A 248 -52.21 10.31 -2.96
CA GLY A 248 -51.48 10.36 -1.70
C GLY A 248 -50.67 9.08 -1.37
N PRO A 249 -50.38 8.82 -0.09
CA PRO A 249 -49.00 8.81 0.41
C PRO A 249 -48.53 7.43 0.85
N VAL A 250 -47.25 7.10 0.59
CA VAL A 250 -46.55 6.03 1.31
C VAL A 250 -45.09 6.44 1.52
N VAL A 251 -44.84 7.31 2.49
CA VAL A 251 -43.48 7.52 3.01
C VAL A 251 -43.24 6.43 4.04
N ALA A 252 -42.66 5.32 3.59
CA ALA A 252 -42.03 4.36 4.48
C ALA A 252 -40.87 5.08 5.18
N ALA A 253 -41.01 5.23 6.50
CA ALA A 253 -39.97 5.68 7.40
C ALA A 253 -38.82 4.66 7.37
N ALA A 254 -37.89 4.83 6.45
CA ALA A 254 -36.55 4.28 6.61
C ALA A 254 -35.87 5.09 7.70
N ALA A 255 -35.64 4.44 8.83
CA ALA A 255 -34.85 4.96 9.94
C ALA A 255 -33.57 5.60 9.38
N ARG A 256 -33.52 6.93 9.43
CA ARG A 256 -32.27 7.65 9.32
C ARG A 256 -31.52 7.31 10.58
N THR A 257 -30.66 6.29 10.50
CA THR A 257 -29.52 6.20 11.41
C THR A 257 -28.76 7.49 11.19
N THR A 258 -28.96 8.45 12.07
CA THR A 258 -28.15 9.67 12.16
C THR A 258 -26.76 9.22 12.57
N GLN A 259 -26.00 8.74 11.59
CA GLN A 259 -24.56 8.61 11.69
C GLN A 259 -24.06 10.06 11.73
N GLU A 260 -23.58 10.48 12.89
CA GLU A 260 -22.85 11.74 13.04
C GLU A 260 -21.84 11.87 11.89
N PRO A 261 -21.65 13.06 11.30
CA PRO A 261 -20.69 13.26 10.23
C PRO A 261 -19.28 13.16 10.82
N GLY A 262 -18.81 11.94 11.03
CA GLY A 262 -17.43 11.66 11.41
C GLY A 262 -16.49 11.95 10.25
N ILE A 263 -15.20 12.09 10.56
CA ILE A 263 -14.15 12.34 9.57
C ILE A 263 -14.27 11.32 8.41
N PRO A 264 -14.48 11.79 7.17
CA PRO A 264 -14.58 10.93 6.01
C PRO A 264 -13.21 10.28 5.70
N PHE A 265 -13.23 9.08 5.13
CA PHE A 265 -12.00 8.33 4.90
C PHE A 265 -11.03 9.07 3.99
N GLU A 266 -11.57 9.84 3.03
CA GLU A 266 -10.84 10.62 2.05
C GLU A 266 -9.90 11.64 2.72
N GLU A 267 -10.25 12.15 3.90
CA GLU A 267 -9.39 13.06 4.67
C GLU A 267 -8.20 12.32 5.31
N ILE A 268 -8.44 11.13 5.86
CA ILE A 268 -7.37 10.28 6.42
C ILE A 268 -6.47 9.74 5.30
N GLU A 269 -7.08 9.31 4.20
CA GLU A 269 -6.39 8.88 2.99
C GLU A 269 -5.47 9.98 2.48
N LEU A 270 -5.93 11.22 2.39
CA LEU A 270 -5.11 12.35 1.96
C LEU A 270 -3.89 12.56 2.87
N VAL A 271 -4.07 12.48 4.20
CA VAL A 271 -2.94 12.60 5.14
C VAL A 271 -1.92 11.47 4.95
N LEU A 272 -2.38 10.25 4.74
CA LEU A 272 -1.52 9.09 4.51
C LEU A 272 -0.85 9.11 3.14
N MET A 273 -1.56 9.54 2.10
CA MET A 273 -1.04 9.72 0.74
C MET A 273 0.05 10.81 0.67
N THR A 274 -0.03 11.81 1.54
CA THR A 274 0.95 12.90 1.66
C THR A 274 2.04 12.61 2.69
N SER A 275 2.07 11.41 3.27
CA SER A 275 3.10 10.96 4.21
C SER A 275 3.73 9.66 3.73
N LEU A 276 4.82 9.77 2.97
CA LEU A 276 5.53 8.62 2.36
C LEU A 276 6.01 7.57 3.38
N ARG A 277 6.11 7.93 4.67
CA ARG A 277 6.52 7.03 5.76
C ARG A 277 5.35 6.47 6.58
N GLY A 278 4.10 6.71 6.17
CA GLY A 278 2.91 6.52 7.00
C GLY A 278 2.69 7.70 7.97
N ALA A 279 1.60 7.68 8.73
CA ALA A 279 1.30 8.72 9.72
C ALA A 279 0.95 8.10 11.08
N THR A 280 1.44 8.71 12.16
CA THR A 280 1.00 8.37 13.51
C THR A 280 -0.39 8.95 13.79
N LEU A 281 -1.02 8.51 14.89
CA LEU A 281 -2.27 9.13 15.34
C LEU A 281 -2.08 10.63 15.62
N ALA A 282 -0.95 11.01 16.23
CA ALA A 282 -0.61 12.42 16.49
C ALA A 282 -0.48 13.22 15.19
N ASP A 283 0.14 12.65 14.15
CA ASP A 283 0.25 13.29 12.83
C ASP A 283 -1.13 13.51 12.19
N LEU A 284 -2.07 12.57 12.36
CA LEU A 284 -3.44 12.72 11.88
C LEU A 284 -4.19 13.80 12.67
N VAL A 285 -4.05 13.82 14.00
CA VAL A 285 -4.64 14.85 14.87
C VAL A 285 -4.19 16.25 14.47
N GLU A 286 -2.88 16.42 14.27
CA GLU A 286 -2.29 17.70 13.86
C GLU A 286 -2.75 18.10 12.46
N ARG A 287 -2.74 17.17 11.49
CA ARG A 287 -3.04 17.49 10.09
C ARG A 287 -4.52 17.67 9.78
N LEU A 288 -5.40 16.99 10.53
CA LEU A 288 -6.85 17.10 10.37
C LEU A 288 -7.43 18.26 11.19
N ASP A 289 -6.68 18.81 12.15
CA ASP A 289 -7.13 19.82 13.10
C ASP A 289 -8.42 19.34 13.81
N ARG A 290 -8.33 18.15 14.43
CA ARG A 290 -9.44 17.45 15.10
C ARG A 290 -9.00 16.90 16.45
N GLY A 291 -9.96 16.62 17.32
CA GLY A 291 -9.69 16.05 18.64
C GLY A 291 -9.15 14.62 18.56
N GLU A 292 -8.16 14.28 19.39
CA GLU A 292 -7.53 12.95 19.42
C GLU A 292 -8.54 11.80 19.59
N ALA A 293 -9.51 11.96 20.49
CA ALA A 293 -10.56 10.96 20.72
C ALA A 293 -11.52 10.78 19.53
N GLU A 294 -11.65 11.77 18.66
CA GLU A 294 -12.43 11.67 17.42
C GLU A 294 -11.62 10.93 16.35
N VAL A 295 -10.38 11.34 16.13
CA VAL A 295 -9.47 10.71 15.15
C VAL A 295 -9.23 9.24 15.50
N ALA A 296 -9.00 8.91 16.77
CA ALA A 296 -8.80 7.54 17.23
C ALA A 296 -9.99 6.63 16.90
N ARG A 297 -11.22 7.07 17.20
CA ARG A 297 -12.45 6.31 16.90
C ARG A 297 -12.61 6.03 15.41
N VAL A 298 -12.28 7.00 14.57
CA VAL A 298 -12.38 6.85 13.11
C VAL A 298 -11.29 5.93 12.55
N VAL A 299 -10.05 6.05 13.07
CA VAL A 299 -8.94 5.16 12.71
C VAL A 299 -9.25 3.72 13.08
N GLU A 300 -9.77 3.45 14.29
CA GLU A 300 -10.19 2.11 14.71
C GLU A 300 -11.24 1.52 13.78
N ARG A 301 -12.25 2.33 13.41
CA ARG A 301 -13.27 1.93 12.44
C ARG A 301 -12.64 1.53 11.10
N TYR A 302 -11.76 2.35 10.54
CA TYR A 302 -11.16 2.07 9.23
C TYR A 302 -10.11 0.96 9.24
N LEU A 303 -9.47 0.69 10.39
CA LEU A 303 -8.69 -0.54 10.59
C LEU A 303 -9.59 -1.77 10.58
N ALA A 304 -10.74 -1.73 11.26
CA ALA A 304 -11.70 -2.84 11.27
C ALA A 304 -12.34 -3.10 9.90
N GLU A 305 -12.55 -2.04 9.11
CA GLU A 305 -13.02 -2.12 7.72
C GLU A 305 -11.92 -2.57 6.72
N GLY A 306 -10.67 -2.73 7.17
CA GLY A 306 -9.54 -3.11 6.30
C GLY A 306 -9.09 -2.01 5.34
N ARG A 307 -9.53 -0.77 5.56
CA ARG A 307 -9.17 0.41 4.75
C ARG A 307 -7.87 1.06 5.20
N LEU A 308 -7.37 0.71 6.38
CA LEU A 308 -6.08 1.12 6.93
C LEU A 308 -5.29 -0.11 7.39
N VAL A 309 -3.97 0.04 7.45
CA VAL A 309 -3.06 -0.94 8.04
C VAL A 309 -2.19 -0.24 9.09
N LEU A 310 -2.19 -0.76 10.31
CA LEU A 310 -1.29 -0.30 11.38
C LEU A 310 0.00 -1.12 11.34
N ARG A 311 1.16 -0.45 11.27
CA ARG A 311 2.49 -1.06 11.42
C ARG A 311 3.28 -0.29 12.48
N GLY A 312 3.53 -0.93 13.63
CA GLY A 312 4.09 -0.24 14.80
C GLY A 312 3.14 0.85 15.28
N SER A 313 3.61 2.09 15.33
CA SER A 313 2.82 3.28 15.69
C SER A 313 2.28 4.08 14.48
N ARG A 314 2.45 3.56 13.26
CA ARG A 314 2.11 4.27 12.02
C ARG A 314 1.02 3.57 11.23
N LEU A 315 0.11 4.37 10.70
CA LEU A 315 -0.97 3.99 9.82
C LEU A 315 -0.52 4.12 8.37
N TYR A 316 -1.02 3.23 7.53
CA TYR A 316 -0.77 3.14 6.10
C TYR A 316 -2.09 2.83 5.39
N LEU A 317 -2.13 3.16 4.10
CA LEU A 317 -3.12 2.60 3.20
C LEU A 317 -2.71 1.16 2.83
N PRO A 318 -3.66 0.22 2.68
CA PRO A 318 -3.40 -1.16 2.29
C PRO A 318 -2.55 -1.32 1.04
#